data_AF-A0A9D3QJF2-F1
#
_entry.id   AF-A0A9D3QJF2-F1
#
_cell.length_a   1.000
_cell.length_b   1.000
_cell.length_c   1.000
_cell.angle_alpha   90.00
_cell.angle_beta   90.00
_cell.angle_gamma   90.00
#
_symmetry.space_group_name_H-M   'P 1'
#
loop_
_entity.id
_entity.type
_entity.pdbx_description
1 polymer ?
#
loop_
_entity_poly.entity_id
_entity_poly.type
_entity_poly.pdbx_seq_one_letter_code
_entity_poly.pdbx_strand_id
1 'polypeptide(L)'
;MKHPAPEDWLYKEARSLFLEPEVVDSDSVELKWTDPDEEGLVQFMCAEKQFSEERIRNGCKKIMKSRQGSTQGRLDSFFTVTGSLSSKRKVHETVCVHVCLFVN
;
A
#
# COMPACT_ATOMS: atom_id res chain seq x y z
N MET A 1 29.44 21.96 28.48
CA MET A 1 28.26 21.12 28.16
C MET A 1 27.05 22.04 28.18
N LYS A 2 26.55 22.47 27.03
CA LYS A 2 25.67 23.66 26.90
C LYS A 2 24.16 23.33 26.97
N HIS A 3 23.81 22.05 27.06
CA HIS A 3 22.44 21.55 27.03
C HIS A 3 22.28 20.40 28.02
N PRO A 4 21.99 20.67 29.31
CA PRO A 4 21.59 19.62 30.24
C PRO A 4 20.22 19.07 29.85
N ALA A 5 20.02 17.78 30.08
CA ALA A 5 18.71 17.16 29.89
C ALA A 5 17.69 17.75 30.88
N PRO A 6 16.40 17.82 30.51
CA PRO A 6 15.34 18.19 31.44
C PRO A 6 15.30 17.28 32.67
N GLU A 7 14.92 17.86 33.81
CA GLU A 7 14.56 17.09 35.02
C GLU A 7 13.30 16.25 34.71
N ASP A 8 13.29 14.99 35.16
CA ASP A 8 12.25 13.99 34.85
C ASP A 8 12.04 13.68 33.36
N TRP A 9 13.11 13.71 32.55
CA TRP A 9 13.01 13.24 31.17
C TRP A 9 12.77 11.72 31.10
N LEU A 10 11.55 11.32 30.76
CA LEU A 10 11.08 9.93 30.58
C LEU A 10 11.66 9.25 29.32
N TYR A 11 12.93 9.48 29.00
CA TYR A 11 13.54 8.98 27.76
C TYR A 11 13.57 7.45 27.71
N LYS A 12 13.68 6.78 28.85
CA LYS A 12 13.70 5.31 28.95
C LYS A 12 12.34 4.73 28.59
N GLU A 13 11.28 5.33 29.12
CA GLU A 13 9.90 4.92 28.87
C GLU A 13 9.51 5.20 27.42
N ALA A 14 9.85 6.40 26.90
CA ALA A 14 9.63 6.73 25.50
C ALA A 14 10.39 5.76 24.57
N ARG A 15 11.65 5.43 24.88
CA ARG A 15 12.42 4.42 24.12
C ARG A 15 11.76 3.05 24.15
N SER A 16 11.21 2.64 25.30
CA SER A 16 10.47 1.39 25.42
C SER A 16 9.23 1.39 24.53
N LEU A 17 8.46 2.48 24.52
CA LEU A 17 7.27 2.62 23.67
C LEU A 17 7.59 2.50 22.17
N PHE A 18 8.75 3.01 21.72
CA PHE A 18 9.16 2.89 20.32
C PHE A 18 9.68 1.48 19.97
N LEU A 19 10.25 0.75 20.92
CA LEU A 19 10.78 -0.60 20.68
C LEU A 19 9.71 -1.68 20.83
N GLU A 20 8.83 -1.52 21.82
CA GLU A 20 7.79 -2.45 22.20
C GLU A 20 6.46 -1.69 22.30
N PRO A 21 5.94 -1.18 21.17
CA PRO A 21 4.63 -0.54 21.16
C PRO A 21 3.56 -1.60 21.43
N GLU A 22 2.50 -1.19 22.11
CA GLU A 22 1.28 -1.99 22.21
C GLU A 22 0.61 -2.02 20.84
N VAL A 23 0.77 -3.14 20.12
CA VAL A 23 0.19 -3.36 18.80
C VAL A 23 -0.63 -4.64 18.79
N VAL A 24 -1.63 -4.65 17.91
CA VAL A 24 -2.40 -5.86 17.64
C VAL A 24 -1.47 -6.88 16.96
N ASP A 25 -1.61 -8.14 17.34
CA ASP A 25 -0.89 -9.24 16.71
C ASP A 25 -1.21 -9.31 15.22
N SER A 26 -0.18 -9.31 14.38
CA SER A 26 -0.33 -9.28 12.92
C SER A 26 -1.07 -10.50 12.40
N ASP A 27 -0.86 -11.66 13.03
CA ASP A 27 -1.44 -12.93 12.56
C ASP A 27 -2.94 -13.04 12.87
N SER A 28 -3.42 -12.22 13.82
CA SER A 28 -4.84 -12.14 14.17
C SER A 28 -5.66 -11.27 13.22
N VAL A 29 -5.02 -10.42 12.41
CA VAL A 29 -5.70 -9.43 11.56
C VAL A 29 -5.91 -9.97 10.15
N GLU A 30 -7.17 -10.23 9.79
CA GLU A 30 -7.55 -10.60 8.43
C GLU A 30 -7.92 -9.35 7.60
N LEU A 31 -7.07 -8.98 6.65
CA LEU A 31 -7.31 -7.86 5.75
C LEU A 31 -8.06 -8.32 4.49
N LYS A 32 -9.36 -7.99 4.42
CA LYS A 32 -10.23 -8.25 3.26
C LYS A 32 -10.75 -6.95 2.67
N TRP A 33 -10.50 -6.75 1.37
CA TRP A 33 -11.09 -5.63 0.61
C TRP A 33 -12.35 -6.12 -0.11
N THR A 34 -13.51 -5.62 0.32
CA THR A 34 -14.82 -5.93 -0.29
C THR A 34 -15.28 -4.84 -1.25
N ASP A 35 -16.33 -5.13 -2.01
CA ASP A 35 -17.01 -4.10 -2.79
C ASP A 35 -17.58 -2.99 -1.91
N PRO A 36 -17.49 -1.72 -2.35
CA PRO A 36 -18.18 -0.63 -1.68
C PRO A 36 -19.70 -0.78 -1.84
N ASP A 37 -20.44 -0.58 -0.75
CA ASP A 37 -21.90 -0.48 -0.78
C ASP A 37 -22.32 0.91 -1.28
N GLU A 38 -22.67 1.01 -2.57
CA GLU A 38 -23.01 2.29 -3.21
C GLU A 38 -24.25 2.93 -2.57
N GLU A 39 -25.29 2.15 -2.29
CA GLU A 39 -26.57 2.68 -1.80
C GLU A 39 -26.44 3.10 -0.32
N GLY A 40 -25.75 2.30 0.50
CA GLY A 40 -25.44 2.68 1.89
C GLY A 40 -24.58 3.94 1.96
N LEU A 41 -23.61 4.09 1.05
CA LEU A 41 -22.75 5.27 1.01
C LEU A 41 -23.50 6.51 0.55
N VAL A 42 -24.42 6.39 -0.43
CA VAL A 42 -25.29 7.48 -0.86
C VAL A 42 -26.22 7.91 0.27
N GLN A 43 -26.85 6.96 0.96
CA GLN A 43 -27.72 7.27 2.10
C GLN A 43 -26.97 8.04 3.20
N PHE A 44 -25.81 7.54 3.65
CA PHE A 44 -25.05 8.20 4.71
C PHE A 44 -24.51 9.56 4.26
N MET A 45 -23.87 9.64 3.09
CA MET A 45 -23.19 10.87 2.67
C MET A 45 -24.15 11.93 2.13
N CYS A 46 -25.22 11.54 1.44
CA CYS A 46 -26.14 12.50 0.80
C CYS A 46 -27.31 12.85 1.72
N ALA A 47 -27.92 11.86 2.39
CA ALA A 47 -29.07 12.12 3.25
C ALA A 47 -28.65 12.75 4.59
N GLU A 48 -27.61 12.23 5.26
CA GLU A 48 -27.21 12.74 6.58
C GLU A 48 -26.18 13.87 6.52
N LYS A 49 -25.24 13.80 5.56
CA LYS A 49 -24.10 14.74 5.48
C LYS A 49 -24.25 15.77 4.36
N GLN A 50 -25.36 15.75 3.62
CA GLN A 50 -25.69 16.70 2.54
C GLN A 50 -24.61 16.87 1.46
N PHE A 51 -23.89 15.80 1.12
CA PHE A 51 -23.02 15.81 -0.06
C PHE A 51 -23.82 15.69 -1.36
N SER A 52 -23.22 16.13 -2.46
CA SER A 52 -23.77 15.95 -3.81
C SER A 52 -23.78 14.47 -4.19
N GLU A 53 -24.98 13.93 -4.42
CA GLU A 53 -25.18 12.52 -4.81
C GLU A 53 -24.42 12.15 -6.08
N GLU A 54 -24.44 13.02 -7.09
CA GLU A 54 -23.68 12.83 -8.33
C GLU A 54 -22.18 12.64 -8.04
N ARG A 55 -21.62 13.42 -7.11
CA ARG A 55 -20.21 13.30 -6.72
C ARG A 55 -19.93 11.96 -6.02
N ILE A 56 -20.82 11.52 -5.13
CA ILE A 56 -20.66 10.27 -4.38
C ILE A 56 -20.74 9.06 -5.32
N ARG A 57 -21.75 9.01 -6.20
CA ARG A 57 -21.90 7.93 -7.18
C ARG A 57 -20.72 7.87 -8.16
N ASN A 58 -20.25 9.02 -8.64
CA ASN A 58 -19.06 9.09 -9.48
C ASN A 58 -17.78 8.64 -8.73
N GLY A 59 -17.69 8.91 -7.43
CA GLY A 59 -16.62 8.41 -6.57
C GLY A 59 -16.63 6.88 -6.45
N CYS A 60 -17.80 6.29 -6.19
CA CYS A 60 -17.97 4.83 -6.11
C CYS A 60 -17.52 4.14 -7.40
N LYS A 61 -17.99 4.63 -8.55
CA LYS A 61 -17.60 4.11 -9.88
C LYS A 61 -16.09 4.16 -10.10
N LYS A 62 -15.41 5.23 -9.67
CA LYS A 62 -13.94 5.35 -9.78
C LYS A 62 -13.22 4.32 -8.91
N ILE A 63 -13.67 4.11 -7.67
CA ILE A 63 -13.09 3.12 -6.75
C ILE A 63 -13.24 1.70 -7.32
N MET A 64 -14.44 1.35 -7.80
CA MET A 64 -14.69 0.04 -8.43
C MET A 64 -13.78 -0.18 -9.64
N LYS A 65 -13.65 0.82 -10.52
CA LYS A 65 -12.78 0.74 -11.69
C LYS A 65 -11.29 0.60 -11.30
N SER A 66 -10.84 1.37 -10.31
CA SER A 66 -9.46 1.28 -9.82
C SER A 66 -9.15 -0.10 -9.24
N ARG A 67 -10.14 -0.80 -8.69
CA ARG A 67 -9.94 -2.12 -8.11
C ARG A 67 -9.78 -3.22 -9.16
N GLN A 68 -10.43 -3.07 -10.31
CA GLN A 68 -10.32 -4.01 -11.44
C GLN A 68 -9.08 -3.74 -12.31
N GLY A 69 -8.57 -2.51 -12.29
CA GLY A 69 -7.44 -2.07 -13.10
C GLY A 69 -6.11 -2.07 -12.35
N SER A 70 -5.64 -3.21 -11.84
CA SER A 70 -4.21 -3.34 -11.54
C SER A 70 -3.49 -3.88 -12.77
N THR A 71 -2.93 -2.97 -13.57
CA THR A 71 -1.97 -3.32 -14.61
C THR A 71 -0.79 -4.04 -13.96
N GLN A 72 -0.62 -5.31 -14.31
CA GLN A 72 0.57 -6.16 -14.09
C GLN A 72 1.64 -5.57 -13.16
N GLY A 73 1.74 -6.13 -11.95
CA GLY A 73 2.70 -5.70 -10.93
C GLY A 73 4.11 -5.55 -11.52
N ARG A 74 4.74 -4.40 -11.26
CA ARG A 74 6.08 -4.12 -11.75
C ARG A 74 7.04 -5.09 -11.09
N LEU A 75 8.00 -5.66 -11.83
CA LEU A 75 9.02 -6.54 -11.24
C LEU A 75 9.79 -5.87 -10.09
N ASP A 76 9.98 -4.55 -10.17
CA ASP A 76 10.56 -3.71 -9.11
C ASP A 76 9.77 -3.73 -7.79
N SER A 77 8.48 -4.07 -7.84
CA SER A 77 7.63 -4.26 -6.66
C SER A 77 7.88 -5.59 -5.95
N PHE A 78 8.51 -6.56 -6.63
CA PHE A 78 8.83 -7.88 -6.09
C PHE A 78 10.31 -8.04 -5.75
N PHE A 79 11.19 -7.35 -6.48
CA PHE A 79 12.64 -7.46 -6.29
C PHE A 79 13.23 -6.13 -5.89
N THR A 80 13.91 -6.10 -4.74
CA THR A 80 14.71 -4.95 -4.33
C THR A 80 15.82 -4.72 -5.36
N VAL A 81 15.92 -3.50 -5.88
CA VAL A 81 17.00 -3.11 -6.80
C VAL A 81 18.33 -3.21 -6.06
N THR A 82 19.05 -4.31 -6.26
CA THR A 82 20.50 -4.35 -6.01
C THR A 82 21.16 -3.48 -7.07
N GLY A 83 21.69 -2.33 -6.66
CA GLY A 83 22.28 -1.34 -7.55
C GLY A 83 23.20 -1.96 -8.60
N SER A 84 23.12 -1.43 -9.83
CA SER A 84 23.98 -1.82 -10.94
C SER A 84 25.45 -1.76 -10.50
N LEU A 85 26.09 -2.92 -10.38
CA LEU A 85 27.54 -3.00 -10.39
C LEU A 85 27.98 -2.57 -11.79
N SER A 86 28.21 -1.28 -11.95
CA SER A 86 28.93 -0.73 -13.09
C SER A 86 30.27 -1.46 -13.19
N SER A 87 30.38 -2.42 -14.10
CA SER A 87 31.60 -2.76 -14.83
C SER A 87 31.37 -3.76 -15.96
N LYS A 88 31.56 -3.23 -17.18
CA LYS A 88 32.12 -3.88 -18.38
C LYS A 88 31.29 -4.94 -19.14
N ARG A 89 30.90 -4.53 -20.36
CA ARG A 89 30.43 -5.32 -21.52
C ARG A 89 31.16 -6.66 -21.73
N LYS A 90 30.39 -7.70 -22.12
CA LYS A 90 30.64 -8.55 -23.31
C LYS A 90 29.35 -9.28 -23.74
N VAL A 91 29.22 -9.50 -25.05
CA VAL A 91 28.01 -9.92 -25.79
C VAL A 91 28.01 -11.43 -26.08
N HIS A 92 26.80 -11.98 -26.21
CA HIS A 92 26.35 -13.22 -26.90
C HIS A 92 26.26 -14.52 -26.09
N GLU A 93 25.03 -15.01 -25.87
CA GLU A 93 24.51 -16.19 -26.58
C GLU A 93 22.97 -16.24 -26.50
N THR A 94 22.35 -16.45 -27.65
CA THR A 94 20.92 -16.59 -27.87
C THR A 94 20.40 -17.88 -27.24
N VAL A 95 19.44 -17.78 -26.31
CA VAL A 95 18.48 -18.89 -26.11
C VAL A 95 17.08 -18.30 -26.19
N CYS A 96 16.48 -18.52 -27.34
CA CYS A 96 15.05 -18.34 -27.57
C CYS A 96 14.33 -19.35 -26.68
N VAL A 97 13.71 -18.91 -25.58
CA VAL A 97 12.71 -19.72 -24.89
C VAL A 97 11.35 -19.15 -25.25
N HIS A 98 10.81 -19.74 -26.30
CA HIS A 98 9.39 -19.73 -26.60
C HIS A 98 8.66 -20.25 -25.34
N VAL A 99 7.98 -19.38 -24.61
CA VAL A 99 6.92 -19.81 -23.69
C VAL A 99 5.63 -19.18 -24.19
N CYS A 100 4.80 -20.09 -24.69
CA CYS A 100 3.54 -19.90 -25.35
C CYS A 100 2.59 -18.95 -24.60
N LEU A 101 1.93 -18.12 -25.41
CA LEU A 101 0.48 -18.01 -25.54
C LEU A 101 -0.42 -18.70 -24.48
N PHE A 102 -1.50 -17.96 -24.20
CA PHE A 102 -2.77 -18.34 -23.54
C PHE A 102 -2.77 -18.36 -22.02
N VAL A 103 -3.43 -17.35 -21.43
CA VAL A 103 -4.61 -17.57 -20.58
C VAL A 103 -5.61 -16.42 -20.83
N ASN A 104 -6.86 -16.79 -21.16
CA ASN A 104 -8.02 -15.90 -21.26
C ASN A 104 -8.41 -15.37 -19.88
#